data_AF-A0AAQ0JKR2-F1
#
_entry.id   AF-A0AAQ0JKR2-F1
#
_cell.length_a   1.000
_cell.length_b   1.000
_cell.length_c   1.000
_cell.angle_alpha   90.00
_cell.angle_beta   90.00
_cell.angle_gamma   90.00
#
_symmetry.space_group_name_H-M   'P 1'
#
loop_
_entity.id
_entity.type
_entity.pdbx_description
1 polymer ?
#
loop_
_entity_poly.entity_id
_entity_poly.type
_entity_poly.pdbx_seq_one_letter_code
_entity_poly.pdbx_strand_id
1 'polypeptide(L)'
;MPTMTQLTPELLAVLHRPVLDETDLFTLDDFFELAEVDELRAQAQDRRRADAILHACAAELPALHPNRAALLALLGGAIVEGGADPRILFPAALARLGAWLPELAPYCARAFEDDDDGATDDERRDWHAARQRLDALDGRQGREIDALRDAVDTLVLPLMAMLMRDRDNHGDLVADTALQALLDRMADNDSLPFDQLHFLCAASALSYEPECVVVLPASGTGFVASAHAVNNTFHAFTLLQRLIGEHARTLRVGKPIAPRRGDEDQDSSEFHWLQARAYANGVLVDNLALAWGEASLRSHRKHGKCVLIALETEEGIKRSWNGFNGVCHPAQNPSVTLVRFLTREEVAAYLV
;
A
#
# COMPACT_ATOMS: atom_id res chain seq x y z
N MET A 1 -0.19 -8.87 -37.78
CA MET A 1 -0.78 -8.29 -36.55
C MET A 1 -1.40 -9.44 -35.78
N PRO A 2 -1.07 -9.66 -34.50
CA PRO A 2 -1.74 -10.69 -33.74
C PRO A 2 -3.19 -10.26 -33.56
N THR A 3 -4.12 -11.13 -33.95
CA THR A 3 -5.54 -11.00 -33.63
C THR A 3 -5.67 -10.76 -32.14
N MET A 4 -6.16 -9.58 -31.73
CA MET A 4 -6.54 -9.32 -30.35
C MET A 4 -7.52 -10.42 -29.95
N THR A 5 -7.16 -11.24 -28.96
CA THR A 5 -8.14 -12.10 -28.30
C THR A 5 -9.09 -11.15 -27.59
N GLN A 6 -10.24 -10.92 -28.21
CA GLN A 6 -11.30 -10.10 -27.63
C GLN A 6 -11.97 -10.91 -26.53
N LEU A 7 -12.55 -10.22 -25.54
CA LEU A 7 -13.54 -10.84 -24.67
C LEU A 7 -14.63 -11.47 -25.55
N THR A 8 -15.12 -12.65 -25.17
CA THR A 8 -16.11 -13.34 -25.99
C THR A 8 -17.36 -12.46 -26.14
N PRO A 9 -18.04 -12.48 -27.30
CA PRO A 9 -19.30 -11.74 -27.48
C PRO A 9 -20.33 -12.06 -26.40
N GLU A 10 -20.35 -13.30 -25.93
CA GLU A 10 -21.22 -13.80 -24.86
C GLU A 10 -20.90 -13.12 -23.53
N LEU A 11 -19.62 -13.06 -23.13
CA LEU A 11 -19.21 -12.36 -21.91
C LEU A 11 -19.53 -10.86 -22.00
N LEU A 12 -19.26 -10.23 -23.14
CA LEU A 12 -19.59 -8.82 -23.36
C LEU A 12 -21.10 -8.57 -23.23
N ALA A 13 -21.93 -9.44 -23.80
CA ALA A 13 -23.38 -9.32 -23.69
C ALA A 13 -23.88 -9.44 -22.24
N VAL A 14 -23.23 -10.28 -21.43
CA VAL A 14 -23.51 -10.41 -19.99
C VAL A 14 -23.09 -9.16 -19.22
N LEU A 15 -21.88 -8.65 -19.48
CA LEU A 15 -21.33 -7.47 -18.81
C LEU A 15 -22.11 -6.18 -19.14
N HIS A 16 -22.60 -6.04 -20.38
CA HIS A 16 -23.35 -4.87 -20.85
C HIS A 16 -24.86 -4.98 -20.66
N ARG A 17 -25.37 -6.04 -20.04
CA ARG A 17 -26.79 -6.14 -19.69
C ARG A 17 -27.16 -4.97 -18.76
N PRO A 18 -28.24 -4.22 -19.05
CA PRO A 18 -28.67 -3.13 -18.18
C PRO A 18 -28.95 -3.64 -16.76
N VAL A 19 -28.48 -2.88 -15.76
CA VAL A 19 -28.79 -3.10 -14.34
C VAL A 19 -29.96 -2.19 -13.99
N LEU A 20 -31.14 -2.78 -13.75
CA LEU A 20 -32.37 -2.05 -13.44
C LEU A 20 -32.72 -2.16 -11.96
N ASP A 21 -32.38 -3.27 -11.32
CA ASP A 21 -32.57 -3.50 -9.89
C ASP A 21 -31.49 -4.45 -9.28
N GLU A 22 -31.63 -4.78 -7.99
CA GLU A 22 -30.65 -5.60 -7.24
C GLU A 22 -30.50 -7.01 -7.83
N THR A 23 -31.55 -7.56 -8.44
CA THR A 23 -31.50 -8.92 -9.02
C THR A 23 -30.65 -9.00 -10.28
N ASP A 24 -30.34 -7.85 -10.88
CA ASP A 24 -29.39 -7.75 -11.98
C ASP A 24 -27.93 -7.70 -11.49
N LEU A 25 -27.66 -7.43 -10.20
CA LEU A 25 -26.29 -7.40 -9.67
C LEU A 25 -25.72 -8.82 -9.57
N PHE A 26 -24.44 -8.96 -9.90
CA PHE A 26 -23.73 -10.22 -9.67
C PHE A 26 -23.09 -10.18 -8.29
N THR A 27 -23.25 -11.26 -7.54
CA THR A 27 -22.31 -11.56 -6.45
C THR A 27 -20.97 -12.01 -7.04
N LEU A 28 -19.94 -12.10 -6.18
CA LEU A 28 -18.66 -12.67 -6.57
C LEU A 28 -18.83 -14.11 -7.08
N ASP A 29 -19.56 -14.94 -6.34
CA ASP A 29 -19.76 -16.34 -6.67
C ASP A 29 -20.52 -16.49 -8.00
N ASP A 30 -21.64 -15.77 -8.18
CA ASP A 30 -22.43 -15.83 -9.41
C ASP A 30 -21.60 -15.47 -10.66
N PHE A 31 -20.73 -14.46 -10.54
CA PHE A 31 -19.89 -14.02 -11.65
C PHE A 31 -18.83 -15.08 -12.01
N PHE A 32 -18.19 -15.69 -11.02
CA PHE A 32 -17.16 -16.69 -11.26
C PHE A 32 -17.71 -18.07 -11.66
N GLU A 33 -19.00 -18.32 -11.47
CA GLU A 33 -19.68 -19.52 -11.99
C GLU A 33 -20.10 -19.41 -13.47
N LEU A 34 -19.96 -18.22 -14.09
CA LEU A 34 -20.26 -18.05 -15.52
C LEU A 34 -19.31 -18.88 -16.40
N ALA A 35 -19.87 -19.65 -17.33
CA ALA A 35 -19.10 -20.49 -18.24
C ALA A 35 -18.10 -19.69 -19.09
N GLU A 36 -18.47 -18.46 -19.45
CA GLU A 36 -17.63 -17.54 -20.21
C GLU A 36 -16.42 -17.05 -19.40
N VAL A 37 -16.58 -16.89 -18.08
CA VAL A 37 -15.48 -16.52 -17.17
C VAL A 37 -14.51 -17.69 -17.03
N ASP A 38 -15.02 -18.92 -16.86
CA ASP A 38 -14.19 -20.12 -16.82
C ASP A 38 -13.41 -20.37 -18.12
N GLU A 39 -14.06 -20.17 -19.27
CA GLU A 39 -13.38 -20.25 -20.57
C GLU A 39 -12.22 -19.24 -20.65
N LEU A 40 -12.48 -17.98 -20.26
CA LEU A 40 -11.47 -16.93 -20.30
C LEU A 40 -10.31 -17.22 -19.34
N ARG A 41 -10.59 -17.75 -18.14
CA ARG A 41 -9.55 -18.21 -17.18
C ARG A 41 -8.70 -19.32 -17.77
N ALA A 42 -9.30 -20.29 -18.47
CA ALA A 42 -8.56 -21.36 -19.13
C ALA A 42 -7.67 -20.80 -20.25
N GLN A 43 -8.16 -19.84 -21.05
CA GLN A 43 -7.36 -19.18 -22.08
C GLN A 43 -6.20 -18.38 -21.51
N ALA A 44 -6.39 -17.73 -20.35
CA ALA A 44 -5.38 -16.93 -19.67
C ALA A 44 -4.21 -17.75 -19.08
N GLN A 45 -4.28 -19.08 -19.08
CA GLN A 45 -3.13 -19.93 -18.74
C GLN A 45 -1.98 -19.79 -19.75
N ASP A 46 -2.26 -19.40 -21.00
CA ASP A 46 -1.23 -18.97 -21.95
C ASP A 46 -0.91 -17.49 -21.73
N ARG A 47 0.33 -17.20 -21.31
CA ARG A 47 0.79 -15.84 -21.00
C ARG A 47 0.54 -14.84 -22.14
N ARG A 48 0.73 -15.23 -23.40
CA ARG A 48 0.49 -14.31 -24.53
C ARG A 48 -0.97 -13.94 -24.69
N ARG A 49 -1.88 -14.84 -24.30
CA ARG A 49 -3.32 -14.59 -24.29
C ARG A 49 -3.73 -13.81 -23.05
N ALA A 50 -3.09 -14.07 -21.91
CA ALA A 50 -3.34 -13.37 -20.66
C ALA A 50 -3.20 -11.85 -20.82
N ASP A 51 -2.08 -11.38 -21.37
CA ASP A 51 -1.85 -9.94 -21.59
C ASP A 51 -2.86 -9.33 -22.58
N ALA A 52 -3.21 -10.06 -23.64
CA ALA A 52 -4.23 -9.62 -24.60
C ALA A 52 -5.63 -9.52 -23.98
N ILE A 53 -5.99 -10.47 -23.12
CA ILE A 53 -7.23 -10.47 -22.35
C ILE A 53 -7.25 -9.27 -21.41
N LEU A 54 -6.16 -9.00 -20.68
CA LEU A 54 -6.07 -7.83 -19.79
C LEU A 54 -6.25 -6.51 -20.54
N HIS A 55 -5.68 -6.38 -21.75
CA HIS A 55 -5.91 -5.21 -22.60
C HIS A 55 -7.39 -5.06 -22.99
N ALA A 56 -8.08 -6.16 -23.29
CA ALA A 56 -9.50 -6.15 -23.61
C ALA A 56 -10.33 -5.78 -22.37
N CYS A 57 -10.04 -6.34 -21.19
CA CYS A 57 -10.68 -5.96 -19.93
C CYS A 57 -10.51 -4.46 -19.65
N ALA A 58 -9.29 -3.94 -19.77
CA ALA A 58 -8.97 -2.54 -19.53
C ALA A 58 -9.76 -1.58 -20.44
N ALA A 59 -9.99 -1.96 -21.69
CA ALA A 59 -10.78 -1.19 -22.64
C ALA A 59 -12.28 -1.12 -22.27
N GLU A 60 -12.81 -2.17 -21.65
CA GLU A 60 -14.24 -2.24 -21.28
C GLU A 60 -14.56 -1.55 -19.95
N LEU A 61 -13.64 -1.55 -18.97
CA LEU A 61 -13.90 -1.03 -17.62
C LEU A 61 -14.61 0.34 -17.57
N PRO A 62 -14.28 1.34 -18.41
CA PRO A 62 -14.91 2.66 -18.35
C PRO A 62 -16.41 2.65 -18.68
N ALA A 63 -16.86 1.72 -19.54
CA ALA A 63 -18.24 1.68 -20.05
C ALA A 63 -19.18 0.83 -19.18
N LEU A 64 -18.62 0.03 -18.26
CA LEU A 64 -19.39 -0.91 -17.45
C LEU A 64 -19.98 -0.27 -16.20
N HIS A 65 -21.11 -0.83 -15.76
CA HIS A 65 -21.69 -0.58 -14.44
C HIS A 65 -20.67 -0.90 -13.33
N PRO A 66 -20.59 -0.16 -12.21
CA PRO A 66 -19.60 -0.37 -11.15
C PRO A 66 -19.44 -1.82 -10.69
N ASN A 67 -20.55 -2.52 -10.41
CA ASN A 67 -20.55 -3.95 -10.07
C ASN A 67 -19.82 -4.81 -11.13
N ARG A 68 -20.14 -4.62 -12.41
CA ARG A 68 -19.54 -5.38 -13.53
C ARG A 68 -18.08 -5.03 -13.75
N ALA A 69 -17.74 -3.74 -13.66
CA ALA A 69 -16.38 -3.25 -13.80
C ALA A 69 -15.47 -3.82 -12.69
N ALA A 70 -15.91 -3.81 -11.44
CA ALA A 70 -15.13 -4.33 -10.32
C ALA A 70 -14.91 -5.85 -10.43
N LEU A 71 -15.94 -6.61 -10.82
CA LEU A 71 -15.84 -8.07 -11.04
C LEU A 71 -14.93 -8.43 -12.21
N LEU A 72 -15.04 -7.71 -13.34
CA LEU A 72 -14.13 -7.89 -14.47
C LEU A 72 -12.68 -7.54 -14.09
N ALA A 73 -12.50 -6.47 -13.31
CA ALA A 73 -11.19 -6.09 -12.80
C ALA A 73 -10.63 -7.16 -11.86
N LEU A 74 -11.48 -7.76 -11.01
CA LEU A 74 -11.09 -8.85 -10.10
C LEU A 74 -10.62 -10.09 -10.85
N LEU A 75 -11.33 -10.51 -11.90
CA LEU A 75 -10.86 -11.54 -12.83
C LEU A 75 -9.50 -11.17 -13.43
N GLY A 76 -9.32 -9.92 -13.84
CA GLY A 76 -8.03 -9.41 -14.31
C GLY A 76 -6.92 -9.49 -13.26
N GLY A 77 -7.23 -9.19 -12.00
CA GLY A 77 -6.33 -9.39 -10.87
C GLY A 77 -5.87 -10.85 -10.76
N ALA A 78 -6.80 -11.81 -10.81
CA ALA A 78 -6.48 -13.23 -10.80
C ALA A 78 -5.57 -13.67 -11.98
N ILE A 79 -5.77 -13.07 -13.17
CA ILE A 79 -4.91 -13.31 -14.34
C ILE A 79 -3.49 -12.77 -14.11
N VAL A 80 -3.35 -11.59 -13.48
CA VAL A 80 -2.06 -11.04 -13.05
C VAL A 80 -1.39 -11.94 -12.01
N GLU A 81 -2.15 -12.52 -11.08
CA GLU A 81 -1.60 -13.49 -10.13
C GLU A 81 -1.06 -14.75 -10.82
N GLY A 82 -1.67 -15.14 -11.94
CA GLY A 82 -1.20 -16.19 -12.84
C GLY A 82 0.06 -15.84 -13.66
N GLY A 83 0.57 -14.62 -13.55
CA GLY A 83 1.84 -14.18 -14.16
C GLY A 83 1.71 -13.27 -15.39
N ALA A 84 0.51 -12.75 -15.67
CA ALA A 84 0.32 -11.70 -16.67
C ALA A 84 0.89 -10.35 -16.20
N ASP A 85 1.10 -9.42 -17.13
CA ASP A 85 1.72 -8.12 -16.82
C ASP A 85 0.80 -7.23 -15.94
N PRO A 86 1.19 -6.90 -14.70
CA PRO A 86 0.40 -6.05 -13.79
C PRO A 86 0.22 -4.60 -14.28
N ARG A 87 1.00 -4.11 -15.26
CA ARG A 87 0.90 -2.75 -15.80
C ARG A 87 -0.29 -2.56 -16.75
N ILE A 88 -0.85 -3.64 -17.28
CA ILE A 88 -1.83 -3.55 -18.37
C ILE A 88 -3.18 -3.03 -17.89
N LEU A 89 -3.74 -3.65 -16.85
CA LEU A 89 -5.08 -3.34 -16.35
C LEU A 89 -5.07 -2.22 -15.29
N PHE A 90 -3.95 -2.06 -14.59
CA PHE A 90 -3.84 -1.16 -13.45
C PHE A 90 -4.29 0.28 -13.73
N PRO A 91 -3.86 0.94 -14.83
CA PRO A 91 -4.28 2.32 -15.08
C PRO A 91 -5.80 2.48 -15.25
N ALA A 92 -6.45 1.53 -15.91
CA ALA A 92 -7.90 1.56 -16.11
C ALA A 92 -8.65 1.29 -14.79
N ALA A 93 -8.18 0.34 -13.99
CA ALA A 93 -8.74 0.07 -12.66
C ALA A 93 -8.55 1.27 -11.71
N LEU A 94 -7.35 1.86 -11.66
CA LEU A 94 -7.06 3.02 -10.84
C LEU A 94 -7.92 4.23 -11.25
N ALA A 95 -8.14 4.44 -12.55
CA ALA A 95 -9.03 5.49 -13.04
C ALA A 95 -10.49 5.29 -12.61
N ARG A 96 -10.97 4.03 -12.50
CA ARG A 96 -12.29 3.76 -11.93
C ARG A 96 -12.35 4.12 -10.45
N LEU A 97 -11.36 3.71 -9.66
CA LEU A 97 -11.27 4.09 -8.25
C LEU A 97 -11.27 5.62 -8.09
N GLY A 98 -10.44 6.31 -8.89
CA GLY A 98 -10.35 7.78 -8.89
C GLY A 98 -11.63 8.50 -9.36
N ALA A 99 -12.52 7.82 -10.07
CA ALA A 99 -13.84 8.36 -10.44
C ALA A 99 -14.89 8.08 -9.34
N TRP A 100 -14.84 6.91 -8.71
CA TRP A 100 -15.84 6.46 -7.74
C TRP A 100 -15.66 7.03 -6.34
N LEU A 101 -14.41 7.17 -5.86
CA LEU A 101 -14.17 7.73 -4.52
C LEU A 101 -14.68 9.18 -4.37
N PRO A 102 -14.47 10.11 -5.33
CA PRO A 102 -15.06 11.44 -5.25
C PRO A 102 -16.58 11.46 -5.17
N GLU A 103 -17.26 10.50 -5.81
CA GLU A 103 -18.72 10.37 -5.79
C GLU A 103 -19.23 9.91 -4.42
N LEU A 104 -18.48 9.03 -3.75
CA LEU A 104 -18.80 8.52 -2.41
C LEU A 104 -18.35 9.45 -1.27
N ALA A 105 -17.31 10.26 -1.49
CA ALA A 105 -16.72 11.12 -0.46
C ALA A 105 -17.71 12.04 0.31
N PRO A 106 -18.79 12.58 -0.29
CA PRO A 106 -19.78 13.38 0.45
C PRO A 106 -20.56 12.61 1.53
N TYR A 107 -20.56 11.27 1.48
CA TYR A 107 -21.24 10.38 2.43
C TYR A 107 -20.30 9.81 3.49
N CYS A 108 -19.00 10.15 3.44
CA CYS A 108 -17.97 9.63 4.34
C CYS A 108 -17.55 10.68 5.37
N ALA A 109 -17.70 10.32 6.64
CA ALA A 109 -17.22 11.04 7.81
C ALA A 109 -16.95 10.07 8.96
N ARG A 110 -16.03 10.45 9.85
CA ARG A 110 -15.74 9.73 11.09
C ARG A 110 -16.79 10.07 12.14
N ALA A 111 -17.23 9.08 12.88
CA ALA A 111 -18.11 9.27 14.02
C ALA A 111 -17.36 10.03 15.13
N PHE A 112 -18.11 10.81 15.89
CA PHE A 112 -17.63 11.35 17.17
C PHE A 112 -18.59 10.88 18.25
N GLU A 113 -18.07 10.62 19.45
CA GLU A 113 -18.92 10.39 20.61
C GLU A 113 -19.41 11.76 21.13
N ASP A 114 -20.68 11.87 21.56
CA ASP A 114 -21.25 13.15 22.01
C ASP A 114 -20.49 13.78 23.20
N ASP A 115 -19.75 12.96 23.95
CA ASP A 115 -18.88 13.35 25.07
C ASP A 115 -17.38 13.47 24.68
N ASP A 116 -17.05 13.39 23.38
CA ASP A 116 -15.68 13.54 22.88
C ASP A 116 -15.28 15.03 22.83
N ASP A 117 -14.65 15.49 23.92
CA ASP A 117 -14.00 16.79 24.04
C ASP A 117 -12.86 17.00 23.01
N GLY A 118 -12.43 15.93 22.31
CA GLY A 118 -11.39 15.93 21.28
C GLY A 118 -11.88 16.20 19.86
N ALA A 119 -13.18 16.02 19.58
CA ALA A 119 -13.73 16.25 18.25
C ALA A 119 -13.80 17.75 17.93
N THR A 120 -13.23 18.13 16.79
CA THR A 120 -13.27 19.51 16.29
C THR A 120 -14.68 19.87 15.79
N ASP A 121 -15.00 21.17 15.79
CA ASP A 121 -16.27 21.65 15.22
C ASP A 121 -16.41 21.30 13.73
N ASP A 122 -15.29 21.10 13.02
CA ASP A 122 -15.26 20.74 11.61
C ASP A 122 -15.67 19.27 11.43
N GLU A 123 -15.09 18.35 12.21
CA GLU A 123 -15.46 16.93 12.22
C GLU A 123 -16.92 16.71 12.57
N ARG A 124 -17.43 17.45 13.57
CA ARG A 124 -18.86 17.38 13.94
C ARG A 124 -19.77 17.82 12.78
N ARG A 125 -19.42 18.89 12.07
CA ARG A 125 -20.18 19.36 10.91
C ARG A 125 -20.14 18.36 9.77
N ASP A 126 -18.98 17.77 9.49
CA ASP A 126 -18.81 16.80 8.42
C ASP A 126 -19.61 15.52 8.70
N TRP A 127 -19.61 15.02 9.94
CA TRP A 127 -20.43 13.88 10.37
C TRP A 127 -21.92 14.14 10.15
N HIS A 128 -22.45 15.24 10.67
CA HIS A 128 -23.87 15.57 10.51
C HIS A 128 -24.25 15.76 9.03
N ALA A 129 -23.37 16.40 8.24
CA ALA A 129 -23.62 16.61 6.82
C ALA A 129 -23.60 15.29 6.03
N ALA A 130 -22.69 14.36 6.32
CA ALA A 130 -22.65 13.04 5.72
C ALA A 130 -23.91 12.23 6.07
N ARG A 131 -24.30 12.22 7.35
CA ARG A 131 -25.48 11.48 7.81
C ARG A 131 -26.77 12.03 7.22
N GLN A 132 -26.92 13.36 7.20
CA GLN A 132 -28.08 14.00 6.57
C GLN A 132 -28.20 13.65 5.09
N ARG A 133 -27.07 13.54 4.36
CA ARG A 133 -27.09 13.13 2.95
C ARG A 133 -27.55 11.68 2.80
N LEU A 134 -27.04 10.76 3.61
CA LEU A 134 -27.45 9.36 3.59
C LEU A 134 -28.94 9.20 3.90
N ASP A 135 -29.43 9.88 4.95
CA ASP A 135 -30.84 9.81 5.36
C ASP A 135 -31.80 10.45 4.32
N ALA A 136 -31.27 11.29 3.43
CA ALA A 136 -32.04 11.94 2.36
C ALA A 136 -32.13 11.13 1.06
N LEU A 137 -31.38 10.03 0.93
CA LEU A 137 -31.41 9.17 -0.27
C LEU A 137 -32.75 8.47 -0.37
N ASP A 138 -33.35 8.47 -1.57
CA ASP A 138 -34.46 7.58 -1.85
C ASP A 138 -34.00 6.12 -1.99
N GLY A 139 -34.93 5.18 -2.01
CA GLY A 139 -34.61 3.76 -2.06
C GLY A 139 -33.81 3.34 -3.31
N ARG A 140 -33.91 4.06 -4.42
CA ARG A 140 -33.10 3.78 -5.62
C ARG A 140 -31.69 4.34 -5.47
N GLN A 141 -31.58 5.60 -5.04
CA GLN A 141 -30.29 6.26 -4.83
C GLN A 141 -29.46 5.54 -3.77
N GLY A 142 -30.09 5.08 -2.67
CA GLY A 142 -29.42 4.28 -1.64
C GLY A 142 -28.75 3.04 -2.23
N ARG A 143 -29.48 2.28 -3.04
CA ARG A 143 -28.93 1.08 -3.71
C ARG A 143 -27.81 1.39 -4.70
N GLU A 144 -27.90 2.50 -5.44
CA GLU A 144 -26.84 2.91 -6.36
C GLU A 144 -25.55 3.26 -5.58
N ILE A 145 -25.67 3.93 -4.42
CA ILE A 145 -24.55 4.21 -3.52
C ILE A 145 -23.98 2.92 -2.91
N ASP A 146 -24.82 2.00 -2.44
CA ASP A 146 -24.38 0.73 -1.87
C ASP A 146 -23.63 -0.11 -2.91
N ALA A 147 -24.16 -0.22 -4.13
CA ALA A 147 -23.51 -0.94 -5.23
C ALA A 147 -22.17 -0.30 -5.63
N LEU A 148 -22.06 1.03 -5.57
CA LEU A 148 -20.80 1.73 -5.83
C LEU A 148 -19.78 1.51 -4.71
N ARG A 149 -20.23 1.50 -3.44
CA ARG A 149 -19.41 1.17 -2.27
C ARG A 149 -18.84 -0.24 -2.38
N ASP A 150 -19.70 -1.23 -2.65
CA ASP A 150 -19.30 -2.63 -2.80
C ASP A 150 -18.35 -2.83 -4.00
N ALA A 151 -18.55 -2.07 -5.08
CA ALA A 151 -17.64 -2.08 -6.23
C ALA A 151 -16.25 -1.54 -5.87
N VAL A 152 -16.17 -0.49 -5.04
CA VAL A 152 -14.88 0.02 -4.52
C VAL A 152 -14.18 -1.04 -3.68
N ASP A 153 -14.89 -1.66 -2.71
CA ASP A 153 -14.31 -2.72 -1.87
C ASP A 153 -13.80 -3.89 -2.73
N THR A 154 -14.59 -4.31 -3.72
CA THR A 154 -14.19 -5.38 -4.65
C THR A 154 -12.97 -4.98 -5.49
N LEU A 155 -12.90 -3.72 -5.95
CA LEU A 155 -11.83 -3.22 -6.82
C LEU A 155 -10.47 -3.10 -6.10
N VAL A 156 -10.46 -3.00 -4.76
CA VAL A 156 -9.22 -3.01 -3.97
C VAL A 156 -8.41 -4.28 -4.24
N LEU A 157 -9.06 -5.44 -4.29
CA LEU A 157 -8.39 -6.73 -4.43
C LEU A 157 -7.52 -6.84 -5.70
N PRO A 158 -8.02 -6.58 -6.93
CA PRO A 158 -7.17 -6.59 -8.12
C PRO A 158 -6.14 -5.46 -8.13
N LEU A 159 -6.45 -4.29 -7.55
CA LEU A 159 -5.45 -3.21 -7.40
C LEU A 159 -4.28 -3.67 -6.53
N MET A 160 -4.54 -4.31 -5.39
CA MET A 160 -3.51 -4.90 -4.54
C MET A 160 -2.70 -5.95 -5.31
N ALA A 161 -3.35 -6.84 -6.07
CA ALA A 161 -2.65 -7.83 -6.86
C ALA A 161 -1.63 -7.20 -7.85
N MET A 162 -2.00 -6.08 -8.49
CA MET A 162 -1.16 -5.35 -9.43
C MET A 162 -0.10 -4.45 -8.76
N LEU A 163 -0.43 -3.81 -7.64
CA LEU A 163 0.48 -2.95 -6.87
C LEU A 163 1.61 -3.74 -6.22
N MET A 164 1.30 -4.92 -5.69
CA MET A 164 2.28 -5.75 -4.97
C MET A 164 3.28 -6.43 -5.90
N ARG A 165 3.03 -6.41 -7.22
CA ARG A 165 3.85 -7.08 -8.24
C ARG A 165 4.61 -6.10 -9.13
N ASP A 166 4.37 -4.80 -9.02
CA ASP A 166 5.01 -3.79 -9.86
C ASP A 166 5.26 -2.46 -9.15
N ARG A 167 6.51 -2.00 -9.21
CA ARG A 167 6.96 -0.78 -8.54
C ARG A 167 6.43 0.48 -9.22
N ASP A 168 6.26 0.46 -10.53
CA ASP A 168 5.82 1.64 -11.28
C ASP A 168 4.32 1.88 -11.05
N ASN A 169 3.51 0.83 -10.93
CA ASN A 169 2.12 0.90 -10.43
C ASN A 169 2.05 1.60 -9.06
N HIS A 170 2.91 1.20 -8.12
CA HIS A 170 3.00 1.87 -6.81
C HIS A 170 3.42 3.35 -6.96
N GLY A 171 4.39 3.64 -7.83
CA GLY A 171 4.81 5.01 -8.14
C GLY A 171 3.65 5.87 -8.66
N ASP A 172 2.87 5.35 -9.60
CA ASP A 172 1.70 6.01 -10.17
C ASP A 172 0.63 6.28 -9.09
N LEU A 173 0.34 5.31 -8.21
CA LEU A 173 -0.60 5.49 -7.09
C LEU A 173 -0.17 6.60 -6.13
N VAL A 174 1.11 6.61 -5.73
CA VAL A 174 1.65 7.60 -4.79
C VAL A 174 1.79 8.99 -5.42
N ALA A 175 1.97 9.06 -6.74
CA ALA A 175 2.05 10.33 -7.46
C ALA A 175 0.69 11.05 -7.55
N ASP A 176 -0.44 10.33 -7.47
CA ASP A 176 -1.78 10.92 -7.45
C ASP A 176 -2.15 11.42 -6.04
N THR A 177 -1.70 12.63 -5.72
CA THR A 177 -1.94 13.25 -4.41
C THR A 177 -3.41 13.48 -4.09
N ALA A 178 -4.26 13.64 -5.10
CA ALA A 178 -5.69 13.84 -4.89
C ALA A 178 -6.35 12.52 -4.47
N LEU A 179 -6.00 11.42 -5.14
CA LEU A 179 -6.44 10.09 -4.76
C LEU A 179 -5.90 9.68 -3.39
N GLN A 180 -4.64 9.98 -3.07
CA GLN A 180 -4.07 9.71 -1.73
C GLN A 180 -4.88 10.41 -0.63
N ALA A 181 -5.22 11.69 -0.81
CA ALA A 181 -6.01 12.43 0.18
C ALA A 181 -7.43 11.85 0.36
N LEU A 182 -8.03 11.30 -0.70
CA LEU A 182 -9.32 10.61 -0.61
C LEU A 182 -9.20 9.29 0.14
N LEU A 183 -8.18 8.47 -0.15
CA LEU A 183 -7.93 7.22 0.55
C LEU A 183 -7.73 7.44 2.05
N ASP A 184 -6.87 8.40 2.43
CA ASP A 184 -6.60 8.73 3.83
C ASP A 184 -7.88 9.17 4.58
N ARG A 185 -8.75 9.95 3.92
CA ARG A 185 -10.01 10.41 4.51
C ARG A 185 -11.06 9.32 4.60
N MET A 186 -11.16 8.43 3.60
CA MET A 186 -12.27 7.50 3.47
C MET A 186 -11.98 6.12 4.08
N ALA A 187 -10.72 5.74 4.29
CA ALA A 187 -10.38 4.43 4.85
C ALA A 187 -10.79 4.26 6.33
N ASP A 188 -10.88 5.36 7.10
CA ASP A 188 -11.25 5.39 8.52
C ASP A 188 -12.53 6.22 8.73
N ASN A 189 -13.59 5.86 7.99
CA ASN A 189 -14.89 6.53 8.05
C ASN A 189 -15.98 5.60 8.60
N ASP A 190 -16.91 6.14 9.38
CA ASP A 190 -17.94 5.36 10.08
C ASP A 190 -19.33 5.50 9.45
N SER A 191 -19.56 6.58 8.69
CA SER A 191 -20.88 6.84 8.11
C SER A 191 -21.18 5.96 6.88
N LEU A 192 -20.15 5.63 6.09
CA LEU A 192 -20.20 4.71 4.95
C LEU A 192 -18.91 3.86 4.91
N PRO A 193 -18.77 2.87 5.82
CA PRO A 193 -17.52 2.15 6.00
C PRO A 193 -17.15 1.29 4.78
N PHE A 194 -15.85 1.18 4.54
CA PHE A 194 -15.26 0.30 3.52
C PHE A 194 -14.41 -0.76 4.20
N ASP A 195 -14.63 -2.02 3.83
CA ASP A 195 -13.89 -3.12 4.44
C ASP A 195 -12.45 -3.19 3.92
N GLN A 196 -12.21 -2.74 2.68
CA GLN A 196 -10.97 -3.06 1.97
C GLN A 196 -10.04 -1.85 1.75
N LEU A 197 -10.54 -0.61 1.79
CA LEU A 197 -9.74 0.59 1.42
C LEU A 197 -8.43 0.73 2.21
N HIS A 198 -8.41 0.30 3.47
CA HIS A 198 -7.22 0.33 4.32
C HIS A 198 -6.03 -0.43 3.71
N PHE A 199 -6.26 -1.46 2.88
CA PHE A 199 -5.20 -2.18 2.18
C PHE A 199 -4.48 -1.29 1.15
N LEU A 200 -5.20 -0.39 0.47
CA LEU A 200 -4.58 0.56 -0.46
C LEU A 200 -3.77 1.64 0.28
N CYS A 201 -4.22 2.07 1.47
CA CYS A 201 -3.43 2.95 2.35
C CYS A 201 -2.14 2.25 2.80
N ALA A 202 -2.22 0.99 3.21
CA ALA A 202 -1.04 0.21 3.59
C ALA A 202 -0.08 0.02 2.39
N ALA A 203 -0.61 -0.28 1.21
CA ALA A 203 0.16 -0.40 -0.02
C ALA A 203 0.81 0.93 -0.43
N SER A 204 0.12 2.06 -0.28
CA SER A 204 0.68 3.36 -0.62
C SER A 204 1.80 3.79 0.34
N ALA A 205 1.81 3.30 1.58
CA ALA A 205 2.85 3.56 2.56
C ALA A 205 4.18 2.82 2.29
N LEU A 206 4.18 1.80 1.40
CA LEU A 206 5.37 1.02 1.07
C LEU A 206 6.53 1.89 0.59
N SER A 207 7.74 1.55 1.01
CA SER A 207 8.93 2.31 0.67
C SER A 207 9.87 1.51 -0.25
N TYR A 208 10.23 2.13 -1.38
CA TYR A 208 11.20 1.64 -2.34
C TYR A 208 12.37 2.63 -2.42
N GLU A 209 13.36 2.44 -1.55
CA GLU A 209 14.50 3.33 -1.40
C GLU A 209 15.73 2.73 -2.07
N PRO A 210 16.17 3.20 -3.25
CA PRO A 210 17.40 2.69 -3.87
C PRO A 210 18.64 3.02 -3.03
N GLU A 211 18.57 4.11 -2.23
CA GLU A 211 19.61 4.50 -1.30
C GLU A 211 19.00 4.91 0.06
N CYS A 212 18.94 3.96 0.98
CA CYS A 212 18.74 4.17 2.40
C CYS A 212 20.08 4.20 3.12
N VAL A 213 20.44 5.34 3.70
CA VAL A 213 21.68 5.55 4.44
C VAL A 213 21.47 5.20 5.90
N VAL A 214 22.32 4.33 6.45
CA VAL A 214 22.36 4.01 7.87
C VAL A 214 23.70 4.45 8.44
N VAL A 215 23.65 5.29 9.47
CA VAL A 215 24.83 5.83 10.14
C VAL A 215 24.96 5.21 11.53
N LEU A 216 26.17 4.78 11.89
CA LEU A 216 26.54 4.27 13.20
C LEU A 216 27.55 5.24 13.84
N PRO A 217 27.09 6.25 14.62
CA PRO A 217 27.97 7.28 15.15
C PRO A 217 29.05 6.75 16.10
N ALA A 218 28.71 5.77 16.95
CA ALA A 218 29.62 5.19 17.93
C ALA A 218 30.89 4.59 17.30
N SER A 219 30.77 3.96 16.14
CA SER A 219 31.91 3.37 15.43
C SER A 219 32.50 4.29 14.35
N GLY A 220 31.83 5.40 14.03
CA GLY A 220 32.18 6.28 12.91
C GLY A 220 32.06 5.58 11.57
N THR A 221 31.12 4.64 11.44
CA THR A 221 30.86 3.86 10.22
C THR A 221 29.41 3.99 9.77
N GLY A 222 29.10 3.38 8.64
CA GLY A 222 27.74 3.28 8.14
C GLY A 222 27.71 2.60 6.78
N PHE A 223 26.52 2.52 6.21
CA PHE A 223 26.33 1.89 4.91
C PHE A 223 25.14 2.50 4.17
N VAL A 224 25.10 2.25 2.87
CA VAL A 224 23.94 2.46 2.02
C VAL A 224 23.34 1.10 1.71
N ALA A 225 22.03 0.96 1.90
CA ALA A 225 21.26 -0.20 1.50
C ALA A 225 20.16 0.20 0.52
N SER A 226 19.85 -0.69 -0.42
CA SER A 226 18.63 -0.61 -1.20
C SER A 226 17.53 -1.29 -0.40
N ALA A 227 16.40 -0.62 -0.18
CA ALA A 227 15.21 -1.15 0.47
C ALA A 227 14.08 -1.32 -0.55
N HIS A 228 13.48 -2.51 -0.58
CA HIS A 228 12.42 -2.88 -1.50
C HIS A 228 11.15 -3.21 -0.72
N ALA A 229 10.05 -2.56 -1.10
CA ALA A 229 8.70 -2.81 -0.59
C ALA A 229 8.63 -2.89 0.95
N VAL A 230 9.28 -1.96 1.66
CA VAL A 230 9.28 -1.97 3.14
C VAL A 230 8.04 -1.27 3.66
N ASN A 231 7.27 -1.93 4.53
CA ASN A 231 5.99 -1.41 5.07
C ASN A 231 6.14 -0.06 5.75
N ASN A 232 7.06 -0.01 6.70
CA ASN A 232 7.23 1.09 7.62
C ASN A 232 8.62 0.99 8.25
N THR A 233 8.91 1.94 9.11
CA THR A 233 10.20 2.10 9.75
C THR A 233 10.51 0.95 10.72
N PHE A 234 9.51 0.40 11.41
CA PHE A 234 9.67 -0.79 12.26
C PHE A 234 10.12 -2.02 11.46
N HIS A 235 9.45 -2.31 10.36
CA HIS A 235 9.85 -3.37 9.43
C HIS A 235 11.28 -3.13 8.90
N ALA A 236 11.61 -1.89 8.54
CA ALA A 236 12.95 -1.52 8.09
C ALA A 236 14.02 -1.86 9.13
N PHE A 237 13.76 -1.63 10.43
CA PHE A 237 14.71 -1.94 11.49
C PHE A 237 15.03 -3.43 11.54
N THR A 238 14.03 -4.30 11.46
CA THR A 238 14.24 -5.76 11.49
C THR A 238 15.15 -6.19 10.33
N LEU A 239 14.87 -5.70 9.13
CA LEU A 239 15.65 -5.98 7.92
C LEU A 239 17.08 -5.41 7.99
N LEU A 240 17.24 -4.14 8.37
CA LEU A 240 18.54 -3.45 8.42
C LEU A 240 19.45 -4.03 9.51
N GLN A 241 18.92 -4.41 10.67
CA GLN A 241 19.71 -5.01 11.74
C GLN A 241 20.31 -6.35 11.35
N ARG A 242 19.62 -7.13 10.50
CA ARG A 242 20.19 -8.35 9.94
C ARG A 242 21.43 -8.04 9.10
N LEU A 243 21.36 -7.04 8.22
CA LEU A 243 22.55 -6.57 7.47
C LEU A 243 23.66 -6.09 8.39
N ILE A 244 23.32 -5.35 9.46
CA ILE A 244 24.32 -4.90 10.44
C ILE A 244 24.99 -6.11 11.12
N GLY A 245 24.22 -7.13 11.49
CA GLY A 245 24.73 -8.38 12.06
C GLY A 245 25.67 -9.14 11.11
N GLU A 246 25.27 -9.30 9.85
CA GLU A 246 26.07 -9.94 8.79
C GLU A 246 27.41 -9.21 8.55
N HIS A 247 27.44 -7.89 8.73
CA HIS A 247 28.61 -7.05 8.53
C HIS A 247 29.20 -6.43 9.82
N ALA A 248 28.91 -7.00 10.98
CA ALA A 248 29.23 -6.40 12.29
C ALA A 248 30.73 -6.08 12.46
N ARG A 249 31.62 -6.93 11.94
CA ARG A 249 33.08 -6.70 11.99
C ARG A 249 33.49 -5.46 11.17
N THR A 250 32.92 -5.29 9.98
CA THR A 250 33.22 -4.15 9.09
C THR A 250 32.67 -2.85 9.67
N LEU A 251 31.45 -2.91 10.24
CA LEU A 251 30.78 -1.78 10.89
C LEU A 251 31.30 -1.51 12.31
N ARG A 252 32.21 -2.35 12.82
CA ARG A 252 32.82 -2.26 14.16
C ARG A 252 31.78 -2.11 15.26
N VAL A 253 30.67 -2.84 15.14
CA VAL A 253 29.62 -2.87 16.14
C VAL A 253 30.18 -3.53 17.40
N GLY A 254 30.05 -2.85 18.54
CA GLY A 254 30.69 -3.27 19.79
C GLY A 254 29.96 -4.41 20.49
N LYS A 255 28.68 -4.61 20.17
CA LYS A 255 27.83 -5.65 20.75
C LYS A 255 27.49 -6.79 19.78
N PRO A 256 27.28 -8.01 20.30
CA PRO A 256 26.68 -9.10 19.51
C PRO A 256 25.27 -8.72 19.05
N ILE A 257 24.95 -9.02 17.78
CA ILE A 257 23.60 -8.92 17.23
C ILE A 257 23.06 -10.35 17.09
N ALA A 258 21.86 -10.60 17.60
CA ALA A 258 21.24 -11.91 17.50
C ALA A 258 21.02 -12.27 16.01
N PRO A 259 21.37 -13.50 15.58
CA PRO A 259 21.08 -13.93 14.22
C PRO A 259 19.57 -14.05 14.02
N ARG A 260 19.02 -13.33 13.03
CA ARG A 260 17.61 -13.34 12.69
C ARG A 260 17.32 -14.18 11.46
N ARG A 261 16.26 -14.99 11.50
CA ARG A 261 15.89 -15.91 10.40
C ARG A 261 14.82 -15.35 9.45
N GLY A 262 14.12 -14.28 9.83
CA GLY A 262 13.08 -13.64 9.01
C GLY A 262 11.64 -14.03 9.35
N ASP A 263 11.45 -15.07 10.17
CA ASP A 263 10.12 -15.58 10.59
C ASP A 263 9.83 -15.27 12.07
N GLU A 264 10.44 -14.24 12.64
CA GLU A 264 10.20 -13.86 14.02
C GLU A 264 8.84 -13.16 14.09
N ASP A 265 7.83 -13.76 14.73
CA ASP A 265 6.51 -13.16 14.99
C ASP A 265 6.58 -11.83 15.77
N GLN A 266 7.72 -11.61 16.43
CA GLN A 266 8.02 -10.43 17.21
C GLN A 266 9.22 -9.70 16.59
N ASP A 267 8.96 -8.48 16.13
CA ASP A 267 10.04 -7.59 15.75
C ASP A 267 10.75 -7.05 16.99
N SER A 268 12.03 -6.74 16.84
CA SER A 268 12.78 -6.06 17.89
C SER A 268 13.84 -5.12 17.34
N SER A 269 14.08 -4.04 18.07
CA SER A 269 15.22 -3.17 17.84
C SER A 269 16.32 -3.42 18.87
N GLU A 270 17.51 -3.73 18.38
CA GLU A 270 18.75 -3.71 19.14
C GLU A 270 19.33 -2.30 19.18
N PHE A 271 19.02 -1.42 18.22
CA PHE A 271 19.58 -0.06 18.17
C PHE A 271 18.54 0.97 18.62
N HIS A 272 19.02 2.07 19.18
CA HIS A 272 18.16 3.25 19.34
C HIS A 272 18.14 3.99 18.00
N TRP A 273 17.03 3.83 17.26
CA TRP A 273 16.89 4.39 15.92
C TRP A 273 16.40 5.84 15.98
N LEU A 274 17.21 6.71 15.40
CA LEU A 274 17.01 8.15 15.42
C LEU A 274 16.87 8.70 14.00
N GLN A 275 16.12 9.79 13.89
CA GLN A 275 16.08 10.62 12.70
C GLN A 275 17.39 11.39 12.55
N ALA A 276 17.70 11.78 11.33
CA ALA A 276 18.95 12.48 11.05
C ALA A 276 19.09 13.84 11.77
N ARG A 277 17.98 14.46 12.22
CA ARG A 277 17.96 15.69 13.01
C ARG A 277 18.36 15.52 14.48
N ALA A 278 18.50 14.27 14.96
CA ALA A 278 18.98 13.99 16.31
C ALA A 278 20.42 14.50 16.54
N TYR A 279 21.19 14.65 15.46
CA TYR A 279 22.56 15.15 15.48
C TYR A 279 22.67 16.50 14.80
N ALA A 280 23.54 17.35 15.35
CA ALA A 280 23.98 18.59 14.74
C ALA A 280 25.48 18.76 14.99
N ASN A 281 26.24 19.09 13.94
CA ASN A 281 27.70 19.24 13.99
C ASN A 281 28.44 18.04 14.62
N GLY A 282 27.96 16.82 14.38
CA GLY A 282 28.56 15.60 14.93
C GLY A 282 28.19 15.29 16.38
N VAL A 283 27.37 16.12 17.02
CA VAL A 283 26.95 15.95 18.42
C VAL A 283 25.48 15.55 18.48
N LEU A 284 25.16 14.57 19.33
CA LEU A 284 23.78 14.21 19.64
C LEU A 284 23.13 15.37 20.42
N VAL A 285 22.19 16.06 19.81
CA VAL A 285 21.49 17.23 20.39
C VAL A 285 20.07 16.89 20.83
N ASP A 286 19.47 15.84 20.26
CA ASP A 286 18.14 15.36 20.61
C ASP A 286 18.08 13.83 20.55
N ASN A 287 18.13 13.18 21.71
CA ASN A 287 18.03 11.73 21.85
C ASN A 287 16.58 11.20 21.80
N LEU A 288 15.60 12.10 21.71
CA LEU A 288 14.17 11.82 21.57
C LEU A 288 13.66 12.05 20.14
N ALA A 289 14.50 12.51 19.22
CA ALA A 289 14.24 12.55 17.78
C ALA A 289 14.21 11.14 17.17
N LEU A 290 13.30 10.30 17.68
CA LEU A 290 13.09 8.92 17.30
C LEU A 290 12.64 8.82 15.84
N ALA A 291 13.19 7.86 15.11
CA ALA A 291 12.57 7.43 13.86
C ALA A 291 11.29 6.66 14.21
N TRP A 292 10.14 7.33 14.15
CA TRP A 292 8.84 6.73 14.51
C TRP A 292 8.54 5.53 13.64
N GLY A 293 8.14 4.42 14.27
CA GLY A 293 8.15 3.11 13.64
C GLY A 293 7.03 2.87 12.63
N GLU A 294 5.87 3.52 12.79
CA GLU A 294 4.72 3.40 11.88
C GLU A 294 4.87 4.21 10.60
N ALA A 295 5.72 5.25 10.63
CA ALA A 295 5.93 6.09 9.46
C ALA A 295 6.60 5.29 8.33
N SER A 296 6.21 5.59 7.09
CA SER A 296 6.90 5.07 5.90
C SER A 296 8.40 5.36 5.97
N LEU A 297 9.26 4.42 5.58
CA LEU A 297 10.72 4.62 5.63
C LEU A 297 11.16 5.88 4.85
N ARG A 298 10.48 6.17 3.74
CA ARG A 298 10.69 7.36 2.91
C ARG A 298 10.46 8.71 3.61
N SER A 299 9.86 8.76 4.80
CA SER A 299 9.67 10.02 5.54
C SER A 299 10.95 10.54 6.20
N HIS A 300 11.96 9.69 6.40
CA HIS A 300 13.19 10.07 7.12
C HIS A 300 14.23 10.69 6.19
N ARG A 301 14.01 11.92 5.74
CA ARG A 301 14.85 12.57 4.71
C ARG A 301 15.98 13.43 5.26
N LYS A 302 17.19 13.29 4.71
CA LYS A 302 18.29 14.25 4.80
C LYS A 302 19.12 14.22 3.52
N HIS A 303 19.49 15.39 2.99
CA HIS A 303 20.21 15.54 1.72
C HIS A 303 19.56 14.78 0.53
N GLY A 304 18.22 14.75 0.49
CA GLY A 304 17.47 14.05 -0.55
C GLY A 304 17.47 12.52 -0.44
N LYS A 305 18.10 11.93 0.59
CA LYS A 305 18.13 10.48 0.82
C LYS A 305 17.34 10.09 2.05
N CYS A 306 16.92 8.83 2.12
CA CYS A 306 16.44 8.24 3.37
C CYS A 306 17.65 8.05 4.30
N VAL A 307 17.61 8.61 5.51
CA VAL A 307 18.72 8.58 6.47
C VAL A 307 18.23 8.18 7.86
N LEU A 308 18.80 7.11 8.38
CA LEU A 308 18.56 6.60 9.73
C LEU A 308 19.86 6.57 10.53
N ILE A 309 19.78 6.91 11.80
CA ILE A 309 20.91 6.82 12.74
C ILE A 309 20.66 5.65 13.69
N ALA A 310 21.55 4.66 13.66
CA ALA A 310 21.54 3.51 14.55
C ALA A 310 22.49 3.75 15.71
N LEU A 311 21.96 4.16 16.87
CA LEU A 311 22.77 4.43 18.05
C LEU A 311 22.91 3.18 18.91
N GLU A 312 24.15 2.81 19.23
CA GLU A 312 24.48 1.81 20.23
C GLU A 312 24.37 2.43 21.63
N THR A 313 23.46 1.94 22.46
CA THR A 313 23.28 2.38 23.86
C THR A 313 23.82 1.30 24.82
N GLU A 314 24.49 1.71 25.91
CA GLU A 314 25.07 0.80 26.91
C GLU A 314 24.01 -0.11 27.57
N GLU A 315 22.83 0.42 27.88
CA GLU A 315 21.72 -0.37 28.46
C GLU A 315 20.88 -1.11 27.42
N GLY A 316 21.19 -0.98 26.12
CA GLY A 316 20.47 -1.60 25.02
C GLY A 316 18.97 -1.31 25.05
N ILE A 317 18.50 -0.24 24.41
CA ILE A 317 17.07 -0.03 24.23
C ILE A 317 16.52 -1.17 23.37
N LYS A 318 15.95 -2.18 24.05
CA LYS A 318 15.24 -3.28 23.43
C LYS A 318 13.77 -2.93 23.37
N ARG A 319 13.35 -2.47 22.19
CA ARG A 319 11.93 -2.35 21.87
C ARG A 319 11.54 -3.61 21.13
N SER A 320 10.38 -4.16 21.49
CA SER A 320 9.75 -5.22 20.74
C SER A 320 8.32 -4.81 20.44
N TRP A 321 7.82 -5.27 19.30
CA TRP A 321 6.48 -4.96 18.84
C TRP A 321 5.98 -6.14 17.99
N ASN A 322 4.66 -6.25 17.85
CA ASN A 322 4.02 -7.31 17.11
C ASN A 322 3.24 -6.71 15.94
N GLY A 323 3.20 -7.42 14.80
CA GLY A 323 2.36 -7.07 13.66
C GLY A 323 2.95 -6.07 12.66
N PHE A 324 4.20 -5.63 12.84
CA PHE A 324 4.85 -4.69 11.90
C PHE A 324 5.77 -5.39 10.89
N ASN A 325 6.16 -6.64 11.14
CA ASN A 325 6.81 -7.59 10.25
C ASN A 325 5.86 -8.18 9.19
N GLY A 326 4.55 -8.17 9.45
CA GLY A 326 3.54 -8.72 8.56
C GLY A 326 3.56 -8.00 7.22
N VAL A 327 3.80 -8.73 6.13
CA VAL A 327 3.64 -8.18 4.78
C VAL A 327 2.17 -7.87 4.53
N CYS A 328 1.89 -6.78 3.82
CA CYS A 328 0.54 -6.47 3.36
C CYS A 328 0.04 -7.55 2.39
N HIS A 329 0.96 -8.18 1.65
CA HIS A 329 0.66 -9.24 0.70
C HIS A 329 1.90 -10.11 0.43
N PRO A 330 1.80 -11.44 0.23
CA PRO A 330 2.96 -12.30 -0.01
C PRO A 330 3.83 -11.89 -1.21
N ALA A 331 3.20 -11.39 -2.29
CA ALA A 331 3.93 -10.95 -3.49
C ALA A 331 4.82 -9.71 -3.27
N GLN A 332 4.61 -8.97 -2.18
CA GLN A 332 5.39 -7.78 -1.80
C GLN A 332 6.89 -8.08 -1.67
N ASN A 333 7.25 -9.27 -1.18
CA ASN A 333 8.63 -9.75 -1.05
C ASN A 333 9.64 -8.69 -0.50
N PRO A 334 9.39 -8.16 0.71
CA PRO A 334 10.19 -7.08 1.29
C PRO A 334 11.66 -7.52 1.45
N SER A 335 12.59 -6.63 1.12
CA SER A 335 14.02 -6.94 1.28
C SER A 335 14.88 -5.70 1.41
N VAL A 336 16.06 -5.90 2.00
CA VAL A 336 17.15 -4.91 2.00
C VAL A 336 18.41 -5.57 1.46
N THR A 337 19.21 -4.82 0.70
CA THR A 337 20.48 -5.31 0.18
C THR A 337 21.55 -4.24 0.38
N LEU A 338 22.71 -4.65 0.91
CA LEU A 338 23.87 -3.77 1.03
C LEU A 338 24.30 -3.29 -0.36
N VAL A 339 24.39 -1.97 -0.54
CA VAL A 339 24.94 -1.35 -1.76
C VAL A 339 26.43 -1.08 -1.56
N ARG A 340 26.79 -0.40 -0.47
CA ARG A 340 28.19 -0.09 -0.11
C ARG A 340 28.32 0.38 1.33
N PHE A 341 29.55 0.38 1.85
CA PHE A 341 29.88 1.07 3.10
C PHE A 341 30.10 2.57 2.88
N LEU A 342 29.88 3.36 3.93
CA LEU A 342 30.21 4.78 3.95
C LEU A 342 31.67 4.99 4.35
N THR A 343 32.26 6.04 3.80
CA THR A 343 33.52 6.62 4.30
C THR A 343 33.29 7.40 5.60
N ARG A 344 34.36 7.71 6.33
CA ARG A 344 34.26 8.50 7.58
C ARG A 344 33.78 9.92 7.30
N GLU A 345 34.22 10.50 6.19
CA GLU A 345 33.84 11.83 5.73
C GLU A 345 32.35 11.88 5.42
N GLU A 346 31.80 10.85 4.74
CA GLU A 346 30.35 10.75 4.50
C GLU A 346 29.56 10.61 5.80
N VAL A 347 30.02 9.78 6.73
CA VAL A 347 29.39 9.64 8.06
C VAL A 347 29.34 11.00 8.76
N ALA A 348 30.46 11.72 8.82
CA ALA A 348 30.51 13.05 9.42
C ALA A 348 29.53 14.01 8.73
N ALA A 349 29.45 14.00 7.39
CA ALA A 349 28.54 14.86 6.64
C ALA A 349 27.05 14.60 6.95
N TYR A 350 26.65 13.37 7.27
CA TYR A 350 25.28 13.07 7.69
C TYR A 350 24.98 13.42 9.15
N LEU A 351 26.00 13.67 9.98
CA LEU A 351 25.86 14.06 11.39
C LEU A 351 26.01 15.57 11.63
N VAL A 352 26.44 16.33 10.62
CA VAL A 352 26.36 17.80 10.60
C VAL A 352 24.92 18.23 10.40
#